data_AF-A0A961P5A7-F1
#
_entry.id   AF-A0A961P5A7-F1
#
_cell.length_a   1.000
_cell.length_b   1.000
_cell.length_c   1.000
_cell.angle_alpha   90.00
_cell.angle_beta   90.00
_cell.angle_gamma   90.00
#
_symmetry.space_group_name_H-M   'P 1'
#
loop_
_entity.id
_entity.type
_entity.pdbx_description
1 polymer ?
#
loop_
_entity_poly.entity_id
_entity_poly.type
_entity_poly.pdbx_seq_one_letter_code
_entity_poly.pdbx_strand_id
1 'polypeptide(L)'
;MRIPLDQIDPHALIRDRSLIDRTALEELKRSIAADGLRQPIEVFPTGNTFGLLSGYRRLSATRALFDLTGDAKYSDIEAVVRAPADRQAALAEMVAENDIRQSLSPWEKAAIAVTAFRAELFPTLDEALARLYPHAARQKRAKLRALAEVVETLEGILTDPETLSEARLLRIAAAQRLGWGELIEAALTEGPDHASAQWSRLRPLLEEAESLVATGDPARPNRPRRLSRPYKGVTIRRERTRNGFVLHITGIGAKDALMDEVLSEIERLFTPG
;
A
#
# COMPACT_ATOMS: atom_id res chain seq x y z
N MET A 1 29.38 16.84 2.40
CA MET A 1 30.18 16.28 1.29
C MET A 1 29.36 16.32 0.01
N ARG A 2 29.95 16.19 -1.18
CA ARG A 2 29.18 16.10 -2.44
C ARG A 2 29.21 14.66 -2.95
N ILE A 3 28.06 14.12 -3.34
CA ILE A 3 27.90 12.72 -3.74
C ILE A 3 27.31 12.67 -5.16
N PRO A 4 27.89 11.88 -6.09
CA PRO A 4 27.34 11.66 -7.42
C PRO A 4 25.88 11.19 -7.38
N LEU A 5 25.03 11.74 -8.24
CA LEU A 5 23.60 11.45 -8.23
C LEU A 5 23.28 9.97 -8.46
N ASP A 6 24.12 9.26 -9.21
CA ASP A 6 24.00 7.84 -9.55
C ASP A 6 24.41 6.91 -8.39
N GLN A 7 25.18 7.40 -7.43
CA GLN A 7 25.56 6.67 -6.21
C GLN A 7 24.50 6.76 -5.09
N ILE A 8 23.43 7.52 -5.31
CA ILE A 8 22.37 7.71 -4.32
C ILE A 8 21.15 6.89 -4.75
N ASP A 9 20.81 5.89 -3.96
CA ASP A 9 19.54 5.18 -4.11
C ASP A 9 18.43 5.99 -3.42
N PRO A 10 17.51 6.61 -4.20
CA PRO A 10 16.38 7.34 -3.64
C PRO A 10 15.30 6.42 -3.05
N HIS A 11 15.43 5.10 -3.22
CA HIS A 11 14.47 4.09 -2.78
C HIS A 11 15.01 3.20 -1.65
N ALA A 12 16.22 3.47 -1.16
CA ALA A 12 16.86 2.73 -0.07
C ALA A 12 16.08 2.77 1.26
N LEU A 13 15.23 3.77 1.44
CA LEU A 13 14.18 3.79 2.46
C LEU A 13 12.85 4.04 1.75
N ILE A 14 11.80 3.34 2.16
CA ILE A 14 10.48 3.53 1.57
C ILE A 14 9.98 4.91 1.94
N ARG A 15 9.65 5.67 0.90
CA ARG A 15 9.16 7.03 0.99
C ARG A 15 7.73 7.10 0.54
N ASP A 16 7.09 8.10 1.11
CA ASP A 16 5.93 8.75 0.54
C ASP A 16 6.14 9.03 -0.97
N ARG A 17 5.36 8.34 -1.81
CA ARG A 17 5.26 8.59 -3.26
C ARG A 17 4.16 9.60 -3.57
N SER A 18 3.51 10.18 -2.54
CA SER A 18 2.47 11.17 -2.71
C SER A 18 2.99 12.24 -3.66
N LEU A 19 2.18 12.38 -4.71
CA LEU A 19 2.34 13.23 -5.87
C LEU A 19 3.37 14.33 -5.64
N ILE A 20 4.55 14.18 -6.25
CA ILE A 20 5.37 15.35 -6.49
C ILE A 20 4.48 16.29 -7.31
N ASP A 21 3.92 17.30 -6.64
CA ASP A 21 3.19 18.37 -7.32
C ASP A 21 4.16 18.96 -8.34
N ARG A 22 3.83 18.77 -9.62
CA ARG A 22 4.66 19.21 -10.74
C ARG A 22 4.98 20.71 -10.63
N THR A 23 4.01 21.49 -10.16
CA THR A 23 4.17 22.94 -9.95
C THR A 23 5.24 23.21 -8.90
N ALA A 24 5.14 22.54 -7.76
CA ALA A 24 6.05 22.71 -6.64
C ALA A 24 7.44 22.08 -6.90
N LEU A 25 7.58 21.17 -7.86
CA LEU A 25 8.88 20.69 -8.36
C LEU A 25 9.53 21.72 -9.28
N GLU A 26 8.77 22.32 -10.20
CA GLU A 26 9.28 23.34 -11.12
C GLU A 26 9.72 24.63 -10.38
N GLU A 27 9.02 25.02 -9.32
CA GLU A 27 9.47 26.08 -8.43
C GLU A 27 10.79 25.74 -7.74
N LEU A 28 10.92 24.52 -7.21
CA LEU A 28 12.14 24.06 -6.55
C LEU A 28 13.32 24.00 -7.52
N LYS A 29 13.12 23.54 -8.76
CA LYS A 29 14.13 23.57 -9.83
C LYS A 29 14.61 25.00 -10.11
N ARG A 30 13.68 25.96 -10.23
CA ARG A 30 14.03 27.38 -10.43
C ARG A 30 14.85 27.94 -9.28
N SER A 31 14.45 27.64 -8.03
CA SER A 31 15.21 28.09 -6.86
C SER A 31 16.61 27.49 -6.81
N ILE A 32 16.76 26.19 -7.08
CA ILE A 32 18.08 25.52 -7.11
C ILE A 32 18.94 26.08 -8.26
N ALA A 33 18.35 26.41 -9.41
CA ALA A 33 19.08 27.00 -10.53
C ALA A 33 19.58 28.43 -10.24
N ALA A 34 18.81 29.22 -9.49
CA ALA A 34 19.16 30.59 -9.14
C ALA A 34 20.14 30.69 -7.96
N ASP A 35 19.85 29.97 -6.87
CA ASP A 35 20.52 30.17 -5.58
C ASP A 35 21.38 28.98 -5.15
N GLY A 36 21.35 27.87 -5.90
CA GLY A 36 21.93 26.60 -5.48
C GLY A 36 21.11 25.89 -4.41
N LEU A 37 21.65 24.77 -3.92
CA LEU A 37 21.02 23.96 -2.90
C LEU A 37 21.19 24.61 -1.51
N ARG A 38 20.11 25.11 -0.91
CA ARG A 38 20.18 25.80 0.39
C ARG A 38 20.39 24.88 1.59
N GLN A 39 19.87 23.66 1.51
CA GLN A 39 19.99 22.66 2.57
C GLN A 39 20.44 21.34 1.95
N PRO A 40 21.47 20.70 2.51
CA PRO A 40 21.94 19.42 2.01
C PRO A 40 20.86 18.34 2.12
N ILE A 41 21.01 17.30 1.31
CA ILE A 41 20.26 16.06 1.52
C ILE A 41 20.89 15.27 2.66
N GLU A 42 20.15 14.35 3.25
CA GLU A 42 20.72 13.41 4.22
C GLU A 42 20.74 12.02 3.62
N VAL A 43 21.81 11.27 3.84
CA VAL A 43 22.02 9.93 3.31
C VAL A 43 22.63 9.00 4.37
N PHE A 44 22.63 7.70 4.14
CA PHE A 44 23.33 6.70 4.95
C PHE A 44 24.10 5.74 4.03
N PRO A 45 25.22 5.14 4.49
CA PRO A 45 26.01 4.24 3.66
C PRO A 45 25.28 2.90 3.42
N THR A 46 25.27 2.44 2.17
CA THR A 46 24.76 1.13 1.70
C THR A 46 25.87 0.37 0.97
N GLY A 47 26.92 0.01 1.70
CA GLY A 47 28.13 -0.56 1.09
C GLY A 47 28.92 0.51 0.34
N ASN A 48 29.02 0.39 -0.99
CA ASN A 48 29.74 1.35 -1.84
C ASN A 48 28.88 2.51 -2.34
N THR A 49 27.57 2.48 -2.07
CA THR A 49 26.61 3.51 -2.45
C THR A 49 25.99 4.16 -1.21
N PHE A 50 25.08 5.09 -1.42
CA PHE A 50 24.34 5.78 -0.37
C PHE A 50 22.85 5.58 -0.54
N GLY A 51 22.16 5.27 0.56
CA GLY A 51 20.71 5.35 0.62
C GLY A 51 20.29 6.76 1.00
N LEU A 52 19.37 7.37 0.26
CA LEU A 52 18.82 8.66 0.64
C LEU A 52 18.01 8.48 1.94
N LEU A 53 18.22 9.36 2.91
CA LEU A 53 17.45 9.49 4.14
C LEU A 53 16.41 10.62 4.01
N SER A 54 16.85 11.86 3.78
CA SER A 54 15.98 13.04 3.63
C SER A 54 16.35 13.89 2.40
N GLY A 55 15.38 14.65 1.87
CA GLY A 55 15.60 15.57 0.75
C GLY A 55 15.27 15.01 -0.63
N TYR A 56 14.31 14.07 -0.73
CA TYR A 56 13.88 13.47 -2.01
C TYR A 56 13.53 14.50 -3.08
N ARG A 57 12.71 15.51 -2.77
CA ARG A 57 12.35 16.56 -3.74
C ARG A 57 13.56 17.33 -4.26
N ARG A 58 14.56 17.57 -3.39
CA ARG A 58 15.82 18.23 -3.75
C ARG A 58 16.67 17.34 -4.66
N LEU A 59 16.78 16.04 -4.34
CA LEU A 59 17.46 15.07 -5.18
C LEU A 59 16.78 14.96 -6.56
N SER A 60 15.45 14.82 -6.60
CA SER A 60 14.67 14.72 -7.83
C SER A 60 14.76 15.99 -8.68
N ALA A 61 14.70 17.17 -8.06
CA ALA A 61 14.87 18.44 -8.77
C ALA A 61 16.29 18.58 -9.35
N THR A 62 17.32 18.16 -8.61
CA THR A 62 18.71 18.20 -9.06
C THR A 62 18.96 17.21 -10.21
N ARG A 63 18.41 15.99 -10.11
CA ARG A 63 18.41 15.01 -11.22
C ARG A 63 17.73 15.56 -12.47
N ALA A 64 16.53 16.13 -12.33
CA ALA A 64 15.81 16.71 -13.45
C ALA A 64 16.56 17.90 -14.09
N LEU A 65 17.31 18.69 -13.30
CA LEU A 65 18.17 19.76 -13.83
C LEU A 65 19.38 19.18 -14.59
N PHE A 66 20.01 18.13 -14.06
CA PHE A 66 21.10 17.43 -14.73
C PHE A 66 20.64 16.81 -16.07
N ASP A 67 19.51 16.09 -16.07
CA ASP A 67 18.94 15.47 -17.26
C ASP A 67 18.58 16.50 -18.35
N LEU A 68 18.11 17.68 -17.94
CA LEU A 68 17.73 18.76 -18.86
C LEU A 68 18.92 19.51 -19.46
N THR A 69 20.00 19.69 -18.68
CA THR A 69 21.08 20.62 -19.02
C THR A 69 22.41 19.95 -19.35
N GLY A 70 22.66 18.75 -18.82
CA GLY A 70 23.97 18.08 -18.87
C GLY A 70 25.09 18.83 -18.12
N ASP A 71 24.76 19.85 -17.33
CA ASP A 71 25.76 20.69 -16.65
C ASP A 71 26.39 19.93 -15.47
N ALA A 72 27.71 19.83 -15.46
CA ALA A 72 28.48 19.16 -14.43
C ALA A 72 28.23 19.70 -13.01
N LYS A 73 27.75 20.95 -12.86
CA LYS A 73 27.40 21.45 -11.51
C LYS A 73 26.23 20.71 -10.84
N TYR A 74 25.43 19.98 -11.63
CA TYR A 74 24.32 19.15 -11.17
C TYR A 74 24.64 17.65 -11.18
N SER A 75 25.87 17.21 -11.53
CA SER A 75 26.22 15.77 -11.54
C SER A 75 26.27 15.13 -10.15
N ASP A 76 26.38 15.96 -9.12
CA ASP A 76 26.50 15.58 -7.73
C ASP A 76 25.77 16.60 -6.83
N ILE A 77 25.41 16.16 -5.63
CA ILE A 77 24.57 16.94 -4.70
C ILE A 77 25.20 16.99 -3.31
N GLU A 78 25.04 18.13 -2.63
CA GLU A 78 25.51 18.29 -1.25
C GLU A 78 24.70 17.43 -0.28
N ALA A 79 25.41 16.59 0.47
CA ALA A 79 24.86 15.58 1.35
C ALA A 79 25.56 15.51 2.71
N VAL A 80 24.78 15.17 3.74
CA VAL A 80 25.23 14.79 5.09
C VAL A 80 25.06 13.29 5.25
N VAL A 81 26.14 12.57 5.54
CA VAL A 81 26.11 11.12 5.80
C VAL A 81 25.84 10.88 7.28
N ARG A 82 24.74 10.18 7.58
CA ARG A 82 24.36 9.73 8.93
C ARG A 82 24.88 8.31 9.19
N ALA A 83 25.29 8.04 10.43
CA ALA A 83 25.88 6.76 10.78
C ALA A 83 24.83 5.63 10.84
N PRO A 84 25.22 4.35 10.65
CA PRO A 84 24.30 3.22 10.72
C PRO A 84 23.53 3.08 12.03
N ALA A 85 24.15 3.45 13.17
CA ALA A 85 23.53 3.46 14.50
C ALA A 85 22.43 4.52 14.64
N ASP A 86 22.52 5.59 13.83
CA ASP A 86 21.53 6.66 13.80
C ASP A 86 20.34 6.33 12.90
N ARG A 87 20.34 5.20 12.15
CA ARG A 87 19.30 4.89 11.16
C ARG A 87 17.90 4.76 11.77
N GLN A 88 17.77 4.07 12.91
CA GLN A 88 16.50 3.96 13.62
C GLN A 88 16.03 5.32 14.14
N ALA A 89 16.93 6.05 14.80
CA ALA A 89 16.64 7.35 15.40
C ALA A 89 16.28 8.39 14.32
N ALA A 90 17.05 8.46 13.25
CA ALA A 90 16.84 9.39 12.15
C ALA A 90 15.58 9.03 11.33
N LEU A 91 15.28 7.74 11.13
CA LEU A 91 14.01 7.33 10.53
C LEU A 91 12.83 7.73 11.43
N ALA A 92 12.93 7.51 12.75
CA ALA A 92 11.90 7.89 13.70
C ALA A 92 11.71 9.41 13.76
N GLU A 93 12.79 10.20 13.76
CA GLU A 93 12.73 11.67 13.72
C GLU A 93 12.09 12.16 12.42
N MET A 94 12.51 11.65 11.27
CA MET A 94 11.94 12.00 9.97
C MET A 94 10.45 11.68 9.90
N VAL A 95 10.04 10.49 10.36
CA VAL A 95 8.64 10.06 10.34
C VAL A 95 7.82 10.84 11.35
N ALA A 96 8.35 11.13 12.53
CA ALA A 96 7.67 11.96 13.53
C ALA A 96 7.50 13.41 13.06
N GLU A 97 8.51 13.99 12.42
CA GLU A 97 8.45 15.33 11.82
C GLU A 97 7.40 15.37 10.69
N ASN A 98 7.33 14.32 9.86
CA ASN A 98 6.34 14.19 8.80
C ASN A 98 4.92 13.96 9.35
N ASP A 99 4.70 13.08 10.34
CA ASP A 99 3.37 12.85 10.95
C ASP A 99 2.77 14.14 11.54
N ILE A 100 3.63 15.07 11.96
CA ILE A 100 3.22 16.39 12.49
C ILE A 100 2.98 17.43 11.37
N ARG A 101 3.78 17.41 10.29
CA ARG A 101 3.77 18.47 9.26
C ARG A 101 2.93 18.17 8.02
N GLN A 102 2.79 16.90 7.63
CA GLN A 102 2.07 16.44 6.43
C GLN A 102 1.25 15.21 6.81
N SER A 103 -0.08 15.29 6.68
CA SER A 103 -0.99 14.26 7.19
C SER A 103 -0.89 12.96 6.40
N LEU A 104 0.13 12.14 6.68
CA LEU A 104 0.27 10.78 6.15
C LEU A 104 -1.07 10.05 6.34
N SER A 105 -1.50 9.35 5.30
CA SER A 105 -2.68 8.49 5.36
C SER A 105 -2.44 7.34 6.36
N PRO A 106 -3.52 6.72 6.87
CA PRO A 106 -3.39 5.55 7.73
C PRO A 106 -2.63 4.40 7.07
N TRP A 107 -2.80 4.21 5.75
CA TRP A 107 -2.07 3.22 4.96
C TRP A 107 -0.56 3.49 4.98
N GLU A 108 -0.14 4.71 4.64
CA GLU A 108 1.29 5.06 4.58
C GLU A 108 1.96 4.89 5.94
N LYS A 109 1.27 5.24 7.02
CA LYS A 109 1.82 5.05 8.37
C LYS A 109 2.11 3.59 8.69
N ALA A 110 1.17 2.72 8.35
CA ALA A 110 1.33 1.29 8.52
C ALA A 110 2.42 0.73 7.58
N ALA A 111 2.48 1.18 6.33
CA ALA A 111 3.46 0.75 5.34
C ALA A 111 4.90 1.12 5.73
N ILE A 112 5.12 2.32 6.29
CA ILE A 112 6.43 2.71 6.83
C ILE A 112 6.85 1.77 7.96
N ALA A 113 5.93 1.40 8.86
CA ALA A 113 6.25 0.49 9.96
C ALA A 113 6.57 -0.94 9.47
N VAL A 114 5.78 -1.47 8.52
CA VAL A 114 6.03 -2.77 7.87
C VAL A 114 7.38 -2.76 7.16
N THR A 115 7.69 -1.69 6.45
CA THR A 115 8.98 -1.53 5.77
C THR A 115 10.13 -1.55 6.76
N ALA A 116 10.06 -0.72 7.80
CA ALA A 116 11.13 -0.60 8.77
C ALA A 116 11.38 -1.94 9.47
N PHE A 117 10.31 -2.69 9.74
CA PHE A 117 10.39 -4.06 10.24
C PHE A 117 11.04 -5.02 9.23
N ARG A 118 10.60 -5.04 7.96
CA ARG A 118 11.18 -5.88 6.89
C ARG A 118 12.66 -5.57 6.59
N ALA A 119 13.07 -4.32 6.77
CA ALA A 119 14.45 -3.87 6.64
C ALA A 119 15.31 -4.20 7.87
N GLU A 120 14.78 -4.97 8.82
CA GLU A 120 15.43 -5.36 10.07
C GLU A 120 15.90 -4.16 10.91
N LEU A 121 15.28 -2.99 10.71
CA LEU A 121 15.58 -1.80 11.50
C LEU A 121 14.98 -1.92 12.89
N PHE A 122 13.93 -2.70 13.09
CA PHE A 122 13.35 -2.96 14.40
C PHE A 122 13.13 -4.46 14.59
N PRO A 123 13.40 -5.03 15.78
CA PRO A 123 13.21 -6.46 16.07
C PRO A 123 11.76 -6.93 15.88
N THR A 124 10.80 -6.05 16.11
CA THR A 124 9.37 -6.34 15.96
C THR A 124 8.63 -5.16 15.34
N LEU A 125 7.51 -5.46 14.68
CA LEU A 125 6.59 -4.45 14.18
C LEU A 125 6.02 -3.55 15.30
N ASP A 126 5.81 -4.09 16.51
CA ASP A 126 5.32 -3.30 17.64
C ASP A 126 6.36 -2.28 18.11
N GLU A 127 7.64 -2.67 18.11
CA GLU A 127 8.73 -1.76 18.42
C GLU A 127 8.88 -0.68 17.35
N ALA A 128 8.76 -1.05 16.06
CA ALA A 128 8.74 -0.08 14.97
C ALA A 128 7.61 0.94 15.16
N LEU A 129 6.39 0.50 15.43
CA LEU A 129 5.25 1.39 15.66
C LEU A 129 5.43 2.28 16.90
N ALA A 130 6.03 1.76 17.97
CA ALA A 130 6.31 2.53 19.17
C ALA A 130 7.37 3.62 18.94
N ARG A 131 8.41 3.31 18.17
CA ARG A 131 9.53 4.22 17.87
C ARG A 131 9.18 5.26 16.80
N LEU A 132 8.48 4.86 15.74
CA LEU A 132 8.07 5.74 14.65
C LEU A 132 6.93 6.69 15.05
N TYR A 133 6.05 6.26 15.97
CA TYR A 133 4.91 7.04 16.45
C TYR A 133 4.90 7.17 17.98
N PRO A 134 5.92 7.86 18.57
CA PRO A 134 6.08 7.93 20.02
C PRO A 134 4.91 8.64 20.71
N HIS A 135 4.33 9.65 20.07
CA HIS A 135 3.18 10.42 20.58
C HIS A 135 1.82 9.76 20.33
N ALA A 136 1.75 8.66 19.57
CA ALA A 136 0.49 7.98 19.33
C ALA A 136 0.00 7.24 20.60
N ALA A 137 -1.25 7.43 20.99
CA ALA A 137 -1.84 6.66 22.08
C ALA A 137 -1.86 5.15 21.77
N ARG A 138 -1.94 4.31 22.81
CA ARG A 138 -1.98 2.83 22.67
C ARG A 138 -3.04 2.36 21.66
N GLN A 139 -4.22 2.98 21.68
CA GLN A 139 -5.30 2.65 20.74
C GLN A 139 -4.95 2.98 19.28
N LYS A 140 -4.30 4.13 19.01
CA LYS A 140 -3.83 4.51 17.67
C LYS A 140 -2.76 3.52 17.18
N ARG A 141 -1.82 3.11 18.03
CA ARG A 141 -0.83 2.07 17.68
C ARG A 141 -1.46 0.71 17.40
N ALA A 142 -2.47 0.30 18.18
CA ALA A 142 -3.19 -0.96 17.93
C ALA A 142 -3.91 -0.96 16.57
N LYS A 143 -4.50 0.16 16.17
CA LYS A 143 -5.08 0.33 14.83
C LYS A 143 -4.01 0.26 13.73
N LEU A 144 -2.89 0.97 13.90
CA LEU A 144 -1.78 0.91 12.94
C LEU A 144 -1.23 -0.51 12.79
N ARG A 145 -1.18 -1.29 13.87
CA ARG A 145 -0.82 -2.72 13.80
C ARG A 145 -1.82 -3.52 12.96
N ALA A 146 -3.12 -3.30 13.15
CA ALA A 146 -4.14 -3.96 12.32
C ALA A 146 -4.02 -3.56 10.84
N LEU A 147 -3.71 -2.30 10.55
CA LEU A 147 -3.48 -1.83 9.19
C LEU A 147 -2.20 -2.41 8.58
N ALA A 148 -1.16 -2.63 9.38
CA ALA A 148 0.07 -3.26 8.93
C ALA A 148 -0.17 -4.70 8.44
N GLU A 149 -1.05 -5.47 9.08
CA GLU A 149 -1.48 -6.80 8.58
C GLU A 149 -2.10 -6.71 7.17
N VAL A 150 -2.88 -5.65 6.91
CA VAL A 150 -3.48 -5.39 5.59
C VAL A 150 -2.40 -5.02 4.57
N VAL A 151 -1.43 -4.18 4.96
CA VAL A 151 -0.31 -3.84 4.08
C VAL A 151 0.48 -5.09 3.72
N GLU A 152 0.82 -5.93 4.69
CA GLU A 152 1.62 -7.12 4.45
C GLU A 152 1.00 -8.09 3.44
N THR A 153 -0.33 -8.11 3.36
CA THR A 153 -1.08 -9.06 2.54
C THR A 153 -1.60 -8.46 1.23
N LEU A 154 -1.89 -7.16 1.18
CA LEU A 154 -2.55 -6.51 0.03
C LEU A 154 -1.72 -5.41 -0.64
N GLU A 155 -0.49 -5.17 -0.18
CA GLU A 155 0.46 -4.32 -0.90
C GLU A 155 0.66 -4.84 -2.33
N GLY A 156 0.51 -3.95 -3.32
CA GLY A 156 0.56 -4.30 -4.74
C GLY A 156 -0.74 -4.88 -5.32
N ILE A 157 -1.73 -5.18 -4.49
CA ILE A 157 -3.07 -5.63 -4.93
C ILE A 157 -4.08 -4.48 -4.85
N LEU A 158 -4.04 -3.69 -3.77
CA LEU A 158 -4.88 -2.49 -3.64
C LEU A 158 -4.38 -1.37 -4.57
N THR A 159 -5.30 -0.76 -5.31
CA THR A 159 -5.05 0.45 -6.10
C THR A 159 -5.29 1.69 -5.24
N ASP A 160 -4.34 2.62 -5.26
CA ASP A 160 -4.33 3.89 -4.51
C ASP A 160 -4.81 3.76 -3.04
N PRO A 161 -4.24 2.84 -2.25
CA PRO A 161 -4.71 2.55 -0.89
C PRO A 161 -4.62 3.73 0.08
N GLU A 162 -3.79 4.74 -0.21
CA GLU A 162 -3.71 6.01 0.53
C GLU A 162 -5.03 6.81 0.49
N THR A 163 -5.90 6.54 -0.49
CA THR A 163 -7.22 7.16 -0.60
C THR A 163 -8.26 6.52 0.33
N LEU A 164 -7.95 5.35 0.92
CA LEU A 164 -8.86 4.66 1.83
C LEU A 164 -8.80 5.26 3.24
N SER A 165 -9.98 5.46 3.83
CA SER A 165 -10.07 5.93 5.21
C SER A 165 -9.63 4.84 6.20
N GLU A 166 -9.19 5.26 7.39
CA GLU A 166 -8.82 4.33 8.49
C GLU A 166 -9.94 3.32 8.77
N ALA A 167 -11.19 3.77 8.77
CA ALA A 167 -12.34 2.91 8.99
C ALA A 167 -12.47 1.82 7.92
N ARG A 168 -12.23 2.13 6.64
CA ARG A 168 -12.28 1.15 5.55
C ARG A 168 -11.18 0.11 5.69
N LEU A 169 -9.96 0.54 5.98
CA LEU A 169 -8.82 -0.36 6.19
C LEU A 169 -9.03 -1.28 7.40
N LEU A 170 -9.59 -0.76 8.49
CA LEU A 170 -9.93 -1.56 9.68
C LEU A 170 -10.99 -2.63 9.37
N ARG A 171 -11.96 -2.36 8.50
CA ARG A 171 -12.93 -3.37 8.04
C ARG A 171 -12.24 -4.50 7.27
N ILE A 172 -11.29 -4.17 6.40
CA ILE A 172 -10.48 -5.15 5.67
C ILE A 172 -9.66 -6.01 6.65
N ALA A 173 -8.96 -5.38 7.60
CA ALA A 173 -8.18 -6.07 8.64
C ALA A 173 -9.05 -7.04 9.46
N ALA A 174 -10.24 -6.61 9.87
CA ALA A 174 -11.17 -7.44 10.61
C ALA A 174 -11.61 -8.67 9.80
N ALA A 175 -11.95 -8.49 8.52
CA ALA A 175 -12.34 -9.60 7.65
C ALA A 175 -11.18 -10.58 7.39
N GLN A 176 -9.95 -10.09 7.20
CA GLN A 176 -8.77 -10.96 7.06
C GLN A 176 -8.56 -11.87 8.27
N ARG A 177 -8.75 -11.35 9.48
CA ARG A 177 -8.66 -12.13 10.73
C ARG A 177 -9.74 -13.20 10.86
N LEU A 178 -10.86 -13.05 10.15
CA LEU A 178 -11.90 -14.08 10.02
C LEU A 178 -11.56 -15.14 8.96
N GLY A 179 -10.40 -15.02 8.30
CA GLY A 179 -9.91 -15.91 7.24
C GLY A 179 -10.34 -15.51 5.83
N TRP A 180 -10.89 -14.31 5.62
CA TRP A 180 -11.44 -13.89 4.32
C TRP A 180 -10.37 -13.41 3.32
N GLY A 181 -9.09 -13.60 3.61
CA GLY A 181 -7.98 -13.12 2.78
C GLY A 181 -8.10 -13.50 1.30
N GLU A 182 -8.31 -14.79 0.99
CA GLU A 182 -8.45 -15.25 -0.39
C GLU A 182 -9.67 -14.66 -1.13
N LEU A 183 -10.78 -14.43 -0.41
CA LEU A 183 -11.97 -13.80 -0.96
C LEU A 183 -11.73 -12.32 -1.28
N ILE A 184 -11.04 -11.62 -0.39
CA ILE A 184 -10.66 -10.22 -0.53
C ILE A 184 -9.73 -10.06 -1.74
N GLU A 185 -8.70 -10.89 -1.83
CA GLU A 185 -7.77 -10.91 -2.97
C GLU A 185 -8.48 -11.20 -4.30
N ALA A 186 -9.36 -12.21 -4.33
CA ALA A 186 -10.15 -12.51 -5.51
C ALA A 186 -10.99 -11.31 -5.95
N ALA A 187 -11.73 -10.67 -5.03
CA ALA A 187 -12.55 -9.52 -5.36
C ALA A 187 -11.76 -8.29 -5.80
N LEU A 188 -10.53 -8.10 -5.29
CA LEU A 188 -9.68 -6.98 -5.67
C LEU A 188 -9.14 -7.12 -7.09
N THR A 189 -8.80 -8.34 -7.49
CA THR A 189 -8.23 -8.68 -8.80
C THR A 189 -9.28 -8.93 -9.89
N GLU A 190 -10.56 -8.84 -9.55
CA GLU A 190 -11.67 -8.95 -10.49
C GLU A 190 -11.94 -7.63 -11.22
N GLY A 191 -11.69 -7.56 -12.53
CA GLY A 191 -12.10 -6.41 -13.35
C GLY A 191 -11.16 -5.20 -13.22
N PRO A 192 -11.64 -3.96 -13.42
CA PRO A 192 -10.76 -2.79 -13.52
C PRO A 192 -10.00 -2.45 -12.23
N ASP A 193 -8.74 -2.03 -12.42
CA ASP A 193 -7.78 -1.64 -11.39
C ASP A 193 -7.88 -0.15 -11.08
N HIS A 194 -8.98 0.26 -10.44
CA HIS A 194 -9.07 1.58 -9.81
C HIS A 194 -9.79 1.50 -8.46
N ALA A 195 -9.37 2.36 -7.53
CA ALA A 195 -9.75 2.28 -6.12
C ALA A 195 -11.28 2.19 -5.88
N SER A 196 -12.07 2.98 -6.61
CA SER A 196 -13.54 2.97 -6.45
C SER A 196 -14.20 1.67 -6.90
N ALA A 197 -13.66 0.99 -7.93
CA ALA A 197 -14.21 -0.27 -8.40
C ALA A 197 -13.83 -1.41 -7.44
N GLN A 198 -12.57 -1.44 -6.99
CA GLN A 198 -12.11 -2.37 -5.95
C GLN A 198 -12.96 -2.25 -4.68
N TRP A 199 -13.21 -1.03 -4.20
CA TRP A 199 -14.05 -0.83 -3.02
C TRP A 199 -15.50 -1.31 -3.23
N SER A 200 -16.06 -1.10 -4.41
CA SER A 200 -17.43 -1.54 -4.73
C SER A 200 -17.58 -3.06 -4.67
N ARG A 201 -16.53 -3.82 -5.05
CA ARG A 201 -16.48 -5.28 -4.96
C ARG A 201 -16.20 -5.79 -3.55
N LEU A 202 -15.35 -5.10 -2.79
CA LEU A 202 -15.04 -5.46 -1.41
C LEU A 202 -16.20 -5.24 -0.45
N ARG A 203 -16.88 -4.10 -0.56
CA ARG A 203 -17.94 -3.69 0.36
C ARG A 203 -18.96 -4.79 0.69
N PRO A 204 -19.59 -5.48 -0.28
CA PRO A 204 -20.59 -6.52 0.04
C PRO A 204 -19.98 -7.72 0.77
N LEU A 205 -18.71 -8.08 0.51
CA LEU A 205 -18.03 -9.14 1.25
C LEU A 205 -17.78 -8.76 2.70
N LEU A 206 -17.34 -7.52 2.93
CA LEU A 206 -17.10 -6.99 4.28
C LEU A 206 -18.41 -6.91 5.07
N GLU A 207 -19.49 -6.44 4.43
CA GLU A 207 -20.83 -6.38 5.02
C GLU A 207 -21.36 -7.79 5.38
N GLU A 208 -21.11 -8.80 4.54
CA GLU A 208 -21.47 -10.18 4.86
C GLU A 208 -20.68 -10.70 6.06
N ALA A 209 -19.36 -10.48 6.11
CA ALA A 209 -18.52 -10.90 7.22
C ALA A 209 -18.96 -10.27 8.56
N GLU A 210 -19.23 -8.96 8.52
CA GLU A 210 -19.73 -8.18 9.67
C GLU A 210 -21.09 -8.71 10.15
N SER A 211 -22.00 -9.01 9.23
CA SER A 211 -23.32 -9.56 9.56
C SER A 211 -23.22 -10.93 10.22
N LEU A 212 -22.32 -11.81 9.78
CA LEU A 212 -22.14 -13.14 10.38
C LEU A 212 -21.63 -13.02 11.82
N VAL A 213 -20.66 -12.13 12.06
CA VAL A 213 -20.17 -11.85 13.41
C VAL A 213 -21.29 -11.31 14.30
N ALA A 214 -22.08 -10.35 13.80
CA ALA A 214 -23.17 -9.73 14.56
C ALA A 214 -24.29 -10.72 14.93
N THR A 215 -24.54 -11.73 14.10
CA THR A 215 -25.58 -12.75 14.31
C THR A 215 -25.09 -13.96 15.08
N GLY A 216 -23.78 -14.06 15.37
CA GLY A 216 -23.18 -15.24 16.00
C GLY A 216 -23.03 -16.43 15.06
N ASP A 217 -23.24 -16.22 13.76
CA ASP A 217 -23.07 -17.26 12.75
C ASP A 217 -21.59 -17.59 12.52
N PRO A 218 -21.26 -18.81 12.03
CA PRO A 218 -19.92 -19.14 11.62
C PRO A 218 -19.39 -18.19 10.53
N ALA A 219 -18.55 -17.23 10.92
CA ALA A 219 -17.97 -16.25 10.01
C ALA A 219 -16.84 -16.82 9.12
N ARG A 220 -16.64 -18.14 9.07
CA ARG A 220 -15.62 -18.76 8.23
C ARG A 220 -16.04 -18.70 6.76
N PRO A 221 -15.16 -18.27 5.83
CA PRO A 221 -15.55 -18.06 4.43
C PRO A 221 -15.88 -19.35 3.68
N ASN A 222 -15.37 -20.50 4.14
CA ASN A 222 -15.52 -21.79 3.48
C ASN A 222 -16.87 -22.48 3.72
N ARG A 223 -17.66 -22.01 4.69
CA ARG A 223 -18.99 -22.56 5.01
C ARG A 223 -19.97 -21.44 5.35
N PRO A 224 -20.98 -21.16 4.50
CA PRO A 224 -21.15 -21.69 3.13
C PRO A 224 -20.01 -21.25 2.20
N ARG A 225 -19.73 -22.03 1.15
CA ARG A 225 -18.66 -21.71 0.18
C ARG A 225 -18.96 -20.39 -0.54
N ARG A 226 -17.96 -19.52 -0.64
CA ARG A 226 -18.05 -18.20 -1.30
C ARG A 226 -17.09 -18.03 -2.48
N LEU A 227 -16.07 -18.87 -2.57
CA LEU A 227 -15.07 -18.83 -3.62
C LEU A 227 -14.86 -20.25 -4.15
N SER A 228 -14.74 -20.37 -5.46
CA SER A 228 -14.40 -21.60 -6.17
C SER A 228 -13.49 -21.29 -7.35
N ARG A 229 -12.51 -22.16 -7.59
CA ARG A 229 -11.61 -22.11 -8.75
C ARG A 229 -11.69 -23.48 -9.43
N PRO A 230 -12.76 -23.75 -10.22
CA PRO A 230 -13.04 -25.10 -10.72
C PRO A 230 -11.95 -25.60 -11.68
N TYR A 231 -11.30 -24.70 -12.43
CA TYR A 231 -10.13 -24.99 -13.25
C TYR A 231 -9.31 -23.72 -13.52
N LYS A 232 -8.13 -23.89 -14.13
CA LYS A 232 -7.17 -22.80 -14.35
C LYS A 232 -7.79 -21.66 -15.16
N GLY A 233 -7.70 -20.44 -14.63
CA GLY A 233 -8.18 -19.24 -15.32
C GLY A 233 -9.66 -18.92 -15.14
N VAL A 234 -10.38 -19.65 -14.27
CA VAL A 234 -11.75 -19.32 -13.87
C VAL A 234 -11.84 -19.21 -12.35
N THR A 235 -12.37 -18.07 -11.89
CA THR A 235 -12.72 -17.82 -10.50
C THR A 235 -14.22 -17.58 -10.43
N ILE A 236 -14.89 -18.28 -9.52
CA ILE A 236 -16.31 -18.10 -9.23
C ILE A 236 -16.43 -17.60 -7.79
N ARG A 237 -16.86 -16.35 -7.64
CA ARG A 237 -17.15 -15.74 -6.34
C ARG A 237 -18.63 -15.52 -6.18
N ARG A 238 -19.17 -15.91 -5.03
CA ARG A 238 -20.54 -15.61 -4.64
C ARG A 238 -20.60 -14.27 -3.91
N GLU A 239 -21.57 -13.46 -4.26
CA GLU A 239 -21.93 -12.25 -3.55
C GLU A 239 -23.38 -12.34 -3.05
N ARG A 240 -23.60 -11.95 -1.79
CA ARG A 240 -24.94 -11.80 -1.22
C ARG A 240 -25.45 -10.40 -1.53
N THR A 241 -26.65 -10.29 -2.08
CA THR A 241 -27.35 -9.04 -2.34
C THR A 241 -28.60 -8.94 -1.46
N ARG A 242 -29.32 -7.81 -1.54
CA ARG A 242 -30.60 -7.63 -0.82
C ARG A 242 -31.68 -8.62 -1.22
N ASN A 243 -31.73 -9.00 -2.50
CA ASN A 243 -32.82 -9.79 -3.07
C ASN A 243 -32.38 -11.18 -3.55
N GLY A 244 -31.16 -11.61 -3.25
CA GLY A 244 -30.63 -12.88 -3.72
C GLY A 244 -29.11 -12.93 -3.77
N PHE A 245 -28.57 -13.66 -4.74
CA PHE A 245 -27.13 -13.88 -4.90
C PHE A 245 -26.68 -13.57 -6.31
N VAL A 246 -25.43 -13.12 -6.44
CA VAL A 246 -24.72 -12.99 -7.71
C VAL A 246 -23.54 -13.95 -7.71
N LEU A 247 -23.31 -14.63 -8.84
CA LEU A 247 -22.06 -15.34 -9.10
C LEU A 247 -21.22 -14.49 -10.04
N HIS A 248 -20.08 -14.03 -9.54
CA HIS A 248 -19.04 -13.40 -10.35
C HIS A 248 -18.15 -14.50 -10.93
N ILE A 249 -18.26 -14.73 -12.23
CA ILE A 249 -17.45 -15.71 -12.96
C ILE A 249 -16.44 -14.92 -13.79
N THR A 250 -15.17 -14.98 -13.39
CA THR A 250 -14.11 -14.11 -13.92
C THR A 250 -12.85 -14.89 -14.30
N GLY A 251 -11.97 -14.25 -15.07
CA GLY A 251 -10.70 -14.82 -15.54
C GLY A 251 -10.72 -15.18 -17.03
N ILE A 252 -9.56 -15.54 -17.58
CA ILE A 252 -9.39 -15.80 -19.02
C ILE A 252 -10.22 -16.96 -19.57
N GLY A 253 -10.66 -17.87 -18.69
CA GLY A 253 -11.53 -18.99 -19.03
C GLY A 253 -13.03 -18.65 -18.92
N ALA A 254 -13.41 -17.50 -18.37
CA ALA A 254 -14.80 -17.07 -18.23
C ALA A 254 -15.32 -16.51 -19.57
N LYS A 255 -15.67 -17.43 -20.48
CA LYS A 255 -16.14 -17.13 -21.84
C LYS A 255 -17.60 -17.51 -22.02
N ASP A 256 -18.25 -16.99 -23.06
CA ASP A 256 -19.67 -17.23 -23.34
C ASP A 256 -20.04 -18.72 -23.39
N ALA A 257 -19.21 -19.56 -24.02
CA ALA A 257 -19.44 -21.01 -24.06
C ALA A 257 -19.52 -21.67 -22.66
N LEU A 258 -18.69 -21.22 -21.71
CA LEU A 258 -18.79 -21.70 -20.32
C LEU A 258 -20.10 -21.25 -19.70
N MET A 259 -20.52 -20.01 -19.97
CA MET A 259 -21.76 -19.48 -19.42
C MET A 259 -22.99 -20.22 -19.95
N ASP A 260 -23.00 -20.59 -21.23
CA ASP A 260 -24.06 -21.40 -21.84
C ASP A 260 -24.17 -22.78 -21.17
N GLU A 261 -23.04 -23.45 -20.92
CA GLU A 261 -22.99 -24.72 -20.19
C GLU A 261 -23.50 -24.59 -18.74
N VAL A 262 -23.08 -23.54 -18.04
CA VAL A 262 -23.51 -23.25 -16.66
C VAL A 262 -25.03 -23.02 -16.60
N LEU A 263 -25.58 -22.23 -17.52
CA LEU A 263 -27.02 -21.95 -17.57
C LEU A 263 -27.81 -23.22 -17.90
N SER A 264 -27.35 -24.01 -18.89
CA SER A 264 -27.97 -25.28 -19.25
C SER A 264 -28.02 -26.26 -18.06
N GLU A 265 -26.94 -26.33 -17.27
CA GLU A 265 -26.89 -27.20 -16.09
C GLU A 265 -27.79 -26.70 -14.96
N ILE A 266 -27.89 -25.38 -14.75
CA ILE A 266 -28.84 -24.80 -13.79
C ILE A 266 -30.28 -25.14 -14.21
N GLU A 267 -30.65 -24.93 -15.48
CA GLU A 267 -31.98 -25.28 -15.98
C GLU A 267 -32.27 -26.77 -15.80
N ARG A 268 -31.32 -27.64 -16.09
CA ARG A 268 -31.44 -29.10 -15.89
C ARG A 268 -31.68 -29.47 -14.42
N LEU A 269 -31.04 -28.77 -13.48
CA LEU A 269 -31.18 -29.04 -12.05
C LEU A 269 -32.50 -28.53 -11.44
N PHE A 270 -33.06 -27.46 -11.99
CA PHE A 270 -34.21 -26.76 -11.39
C PHE A 270 -35.51 -26.83 -12.20
N THR A 271 -35.49 -27.35 -13.43
CA THR A 271 -36.73 -27.58 -14.19
C THR A 271 -37.46 -28.81 -13.63
N PRO A 272 -38.74 -28.68 -13.23
CA PRO A 272 -39.54 -29.84 -12.81
C PRO A 272 -39.66 -30.83 -13.97
N GLY A 273 -39.37 -32.11 -13.70
CA GLY A 273 -39.61 -33.21 -14.63
C GLY A 273 -41.09 -33.46 -14.88
#